data_AF-A0A7T9CDK9-F1
#
_entry.id   AF-A0A7T9CDK9-F1
#
_cell.length_a   1.000
_cell.length_b   1.000
_cell.length_c   1.000
_cell.angle_alpha   90.00
_cell.angle_beta   90.00
_cell.angle_gamma   90.00
#
_symmetry.space_group_name_H-M   'P 1'
#
loop_
_entity.id
_entity.type
_entity.pdbx_description
1 polymer ?
#
loop_
_entity_poly.entity_id
_entity_poly.type
_entity_poly.pdbx_seq_one_letter_code
_entity_poly.pdbx_strand_id
1 'polypeptide(L)'
;MGQDGTFIRNAESLGQDLARIKTGILSHGHYDHGGGLGPFLEYNARAPVYLKERCNEAYYARDPGRYRYIGLDAGILSTHADRFIRVGTDTWIAPGLMLIANIQRTEPLPPGNSSLLA
;
A
#
# COMPACT_ATOMS: atom_id res chain seq x y z
N MET A 1 5.72 -0.53 -0.26
CA MET A 1 6.32 -1.78 0.25
C MET A 1 6.70 -2.74 -0.88
N GLY A 2 6.40 -2.39 -2.14
CA GLY A 2 6.83 -3.16 -3.30
C GLY A 2 5.94 -4.38 -3.55
N GLN A 3 6.29 -5.13 -4.59
CA GLN A 3 5.55 -6.30 -5.05
C GLN A 3 5.63 -7.49 -4.09
N ASP A 4 6.71 -7.57 -3.32
CA ASP A 4 6.99 -8.65 -2.37
C ASP A 4 7.98 -8.18 -1.28
N GLY A 5 8.47 -9.11 -0.46
CA GLY A 5 9.43 -8.84 0.61
C GLY A 5 10.85 -8.46 0.17
N THR A 6 11.15 -8.34 -1.13
CA THR A 6 12.51 -8.03 -1.63
C THR A 6 13.06 -6.71 -1.06
N PHE A 7 12.18 -5.73 -0.80
CA PHE A 7 12.61 -4.44 -0.22
C PHE A 7 13.25 -4.60 1.18
N ILE A 8 12.94 -5.67 1.92
CA ILE A 8 13.53 -5.97 3.23
C ILE A 8 15.02 -6.32 3.06
N ARG A 9 15.34 -7.23 2.14
CA ARG A 9 16.73 -7.58 1.80
C ARG A 9 17.52 -6.39 1.28
N ASN A 10 16.87 -5.51 0.51
CA ASN A 10 17.49 -4.27 0.05
C ASN A 10 17.82 -3.34 1.22
N ALA A 11 16.92 -3.21 2.20
CA ALA A 11 17.16 -2.42 3.39
C ALA A 11 18.33 -2.97 4.22
N GLU A 12 18.36 -4.29 4.45
CA GLU A 12 19.47 -4.97 5.12
C GLU A 12 20.81 -4.73 4.42
N SER A 13 20.83 -4.82 3.09
CA SER A 13 22.03 -4.55 2.27
C SER A 13 22.52 -3.10 2.39
N LEU A 14 21.61 -2.17 2.67
CA LEU A 14 21.90 -0.75 2.92
C LEU A 14 22.18 -0.46 4.41
N GLY A 15 22.30 -1.48 5.25
CA GLY A 15 22.50 -1.33 6.70
C GLY A 15 21.30 -0.71 7.43
N GLN A 16 20.10 -0.78 6.85
CA GLN A 16 18.87 -0.26 7.43
C GLN A 16 18.08 -1.39 8.08
N ASP A 17 17.80 -1.25 9.38
CA ASP A 17 16.95 -2.19 10.10
C ASP A 17 15.49 -1.72 10.09
N LEU A 18 14.66 -2.42 9.31
CA LEU A 18 13.25 -2.09 9.16
C LEU A 18 12.43 -2.32 10.43
N ALA A 19 12.93 -3.04 11.44
CA ALA A 19 12.24 -3.26 12.71
C ALA A 19 12.23 -1.97 13.55
N ARG A 20 13.14 -1.02 13.25
CA ARG A 20 13.24 0.29 13.89
C ARG A 20 12.39 1.37 13.23
N ILE A 21 11.80 1.07 12.07
CA ILE A 21 10.86 1.98 11.40
C ILE A 21 9.65 2.20 12.30
N LYS A 22 9.23 3.46 12.38
CA LYS A 22 8.12 3.91 13.23
C LYS A 22 6.79 3.96 12.51
N THR A 23 6.80 4.02 11.17
CA THR A 23 5.60 4.23 10.37
C THR A 23 5.77 3.65 8.98
N GLY A 24 4.81 2.85 8.54
CA GLY A 24 4.64 2.45 7.14
C GLY A 24 3.56 3.29 6.47
N ILE A 25 3.71 3.59 5.18
CA ILE A 25 2.69 4.26 4.38
C ILE A 25 2.52 3.48 3.08
N LEU A 26 1.29 3.11 2.76
CA LEU A 26 0.92 2.48 1.49
C LEU A 26 0.12 3.48 0.65
N SER A 27 0.63 3.78 -0.55
CA SER A 27 0.05 4.81 -1.42
C SER A 27 -1.32 4.42 -1.97
N HIS A 28 -1.50 3.16 -2.38
CA HIS A 28 -2.75 2.60 -2.88
C HIS A 28 -2.74 1.06 -2.83
N GLY A 29 -3.89 0.46 -3.14
CA GLY A 29 -4.18 -0.96 -2.91
C GLY A 29 -3.73 -1.94 -3.97
N HIS A 30 -2.71 -1.63 -4.76
CA HIS A 30 -2.19 -2.60 -5.73
C HIS A 30 -1.10 -3.49 -5.16
N TYR A 31 -1.04 -4.75 -5.60
CA TYR A 31 -0.07 -5.75 -5.15
C TYR A 31 1.38 -5.36 -5.42
N ASP A 32 1.68 -4.59 -6.47
CA ASP A 32 3.03 -4.11 -6.79
C ASP A 32 3.51 -3.01 -5.83
N HIS A 33 2.61 -2.44 -5.04
CA HIS A 33 2.93 -1.49 -3.97
C HIS A 33 2.81 -2.10 -2.56
N GLY A 34 1.87 -3.03 -2.36
CA GLY A 34 1.52 -3.61 -1.07
C GLY A 34 1.76 -5.11 -0.92
N GLY A 35 2.31 -5.80 -1.91
CA GLY A 35 2.60 -7.24 -1.81
C GLY A 35 3.69 -7.56 -0.79
N GLY A 36 4.58 -6.60 -0.50
CA GLY A 36 5.52 -6.67 0.62
C GLY A 36 4.90 -6.40 2.01
N LEU A 37 3.58 -6.17 2.11
CA LEU A 37 2.94 -5.79 3.38
C LEU A 37 2.96 -6.91 4.42
N GLY A 38 2.65 -8.15 4.04
CA GLY A 38 2.74 -9.31 4.93
C GLY A 38 4.16 -9.48 5.50
N PRO A 39 5.19 -9.60 4.64
CA PRO A 39 6.58 -9.64 5.08
C PRO A 39 7.00 -8.47 5.99
N PHE A 40 6.51 -7.25 5.70
CA PHE A 40 6.78 -6.10 6.56
C PHE A 40 6.20 -6.26 7.96
N LEU A 41 4.97 -6.75 8.07
CA LEU A 41 4.28 -6.91 9.35
C LEU A 41 4.87 -8.03 10.20
N GLU A 42 5.38 -9.09 9.57
CA GLU A 42 6.15 -10.14 10.23
C GLU A 42 7.51 -9.62 10.73
N TYR A 43 8.22 -8.85 9.90
CA TYR A 43 9.54 -8.31 10.25
C TYR A 43 9.46 -7.17 11.28
N ASN A 44 8.44 -6.32 11.20
CA ASN A 44 8.23 -5.18 12.08
C ASN A 44 6.97 -5.36 12.93
N ALA A 45 7.17 -5.63 14.22
CA ALA A 45 6.09 -5.87 15.18
C ALA A 45 5.40 -4.60 15.74
N ARG A 46 5.80 -3.38 15.35
CA ARG A 46 5.43 -2.14 16.06
C ARG A 46 4.81 -1.05 15.20
N ALA A 47 5.34 -0.81 14.01
CA ALA A 47 4.97 0.35 13.19
C ALA A 47 3.50 0.25 12.73
N PRO A 48 2.65 1.26 12.99
CA PRO A 48 1.38 1.35 12.27
C PRO A 48 1.65 1.55 10.78
N VAL A 49 0.73 1.07 9.95
CA VAL A 49 0.73 1.26 8.51
C VAL A 49 -0.47 2.12 8.12
N TYR A 50 -0.19 3.30 7.59
CA TYR A 50 -1.21 4.19 7.05
C TYR A 50 -1.58 3.76 5.64
N LEU A 51 -2.88 3.68 5.36
CA LEU A 51 -3.41 3.34 4.05
C LEU A 51 -4.70 4.13 3.79
N LYS A 52 -4.96 4.42 2.51
CA LYS A 52 -6.20 5.09 2.12
C LYS A 52 -7.40 4.20 2.44
N GLU A 53 -8.52 4.80 2.82
CA GLU A 53 -9.70 4.04 3.25
C GLU A 53 -10.18 2.99 2.24
N ARG A 54 -10.04 3.27 0.94
CA ARG A 54 -10.42 2.39 -0.17
C ARG A 54 -9.31 1.42 -0.64
N CYS A 55 -8.20 1.32 0.09
CA CYS A 55 -7.04 0.52 -0.31
C CYS A 55 -7.30 -1.01 -0.33
N ASN A 56 -8.44 -1.47 0.19
CA ASN A 56 -8.86 -2.87 0.23
C ASN A 56 -9.93 -3.24 -0.81
N GLU A 57 -10.16 -2.38 -1.81
CA GLU A 57 -11.06 -2.71 -2.91
C GLU A 57 -10.50 -3.81 -3.81
N ALA A 58 -11.40 -4.42 -4.59
CA ALA A 58 -11.03 -5.48 -5.51
C ALA A 58 -10.51 -4.89 -6.82
N TYR A 59 -9.20 -4.65 -6.88
CA TYR A 59 -8.55 -4.12 -8.08
C TYR A 59 -8.25 -5.21 -9.10
N TYR A 60 -8.52 -4.93 -10.38
CA TYR A 60 -8.22 -5.83 -11.49
C TYR A 60 -7.55 -5.12 -12.66
N ALA A 61 -6.66 -5.85 -13.36
CA ALA A 61 -6.19 -5.50 -14.69
C ALA A 61 -6.91 -6.35 -15.74
N ARG A 62 -7.38 -5.72 -16.81
CA ARG A 62 -7.92 -6.39 -17.99
C ARG A 62 -6.79 -6.79 -18.92
N ASP A 63 -6.54 -8.10 -18.99
CA ASP A 63 -5.66 -8.73 -19.97
C ASP A 63 -6.52 -9.28 -21.15
N PRO A 64 -5.94 -9.63 -22.31
CA PRO A 64 -6.69 -10.30 -23.37
C PRO A 64 -7.37 -11.59 -22.87
N GLY A 65 -8.70 -11.61 -22.89
CA GLY A 65 -9.51 -12.77 -22.52
C GLY A 65 -9.64 -13.07 -21.02
N ARG A 66 -9.11 -12.24 -20.11
CA ARG A 66 -9.24 -12.44 -18.66
C ARG A 66 -9.12 -11.16 -17.84
N TYR A 67 -9.59 -11.23 -16.60
CA TYR A 67 -9.29 -10.25 -15.56
C TYR A 67 -8.30 -10.84 -14.57
N ARG A 68 -7.22 -10.12 -14.30
CA ARG A 68 -6.21 -10.49 -13.32
C ARG A 68 -6.39 -9.65 -12.08
N TYR A 69 -6.55 -10.29 -10.93
CA TYR A 69 -6.58 -9.59 -9.65
C TYR A 69 -5.22 -8.92 -9.41
N ILE A 70 -5.26 -7.63 -9.08
CA ILE A 70 -4.09 -6.81 -8.76
C ILE A 70 -4.25 -6.09 -7.42
N GLY A 71 -5.27 -6.44 -6.62
CA GLY A 71 -5.48 -5.87 -5.30
C GLY A 71 -4.56 -6.47 -4.23
N LEU A 72 -4.74 -6.03 -2.99
CA LEU A 72 -4.02 -6.56 -1.83
C LEU A 72 -4.62 -7.89 -1.36
N ASP A 73 -3.81 -8.67 -0.65
CA ASP A 73 -4.30 -9.84 0.07
C ASP A 73 -5.24 -9.42 1.23
N ALA A 74 -6.53 -9.73 1.08
CA ALA A 74 -7.55 -9.44 2.09
C ALA A 74 -7.33 -10.19 3.42
N GLY A 75 -6.65 -11.34 3.39
CA GLY A 75 -6.24 -12.08 4.58
C GLY A 75 -5.26 -11.25 5.42
N ILE A 76 -4.23 -10.68 4.79
CA ILE A 76 -3.27 -9.82 5.49
C ILE A 76 -3.96 -8.62 6.15
N LEU A 77 -4.88 -7.97 5.42
CA LEU A 77 -5.61 -6.81 5.92
C LEU A 77 -6.52 -7.13 7.12
N SER A 78 -7.12 -8.32 7.14
CA SER A 78 -8.00 -8.75 8.23
C SER A 78 -7.22 -9.29 9.43
N THR A 79 -6.17 -10.08 9.21
CA THR A 79 -5.33 -10.65 10.28
C THR A 79 -4.56 -9.59 11.08
N HIS A 80 -4.17 -8.48 10.43
CA HIS A 80 -3.39 -7.41 11.07
C HIS A 80 -4.17 -6.10 11.20
N ALA A 81 -5.49 -6.18 11.35
CA ALA A 81 -6.38 -5.01 11.35
C ALA A 81 -5.96 -3.92 12.37
N ASP A 82 -5.42 -4.32 13.52
CA ASP A 82 -4.92 -3.43 14.58
C ASP A 82 -3.69 -2.61 14.16
N ARG A 83 -2.97 -3.05 13.13
CA ARG A 83 -1.77 -2.39 12.60
C ARG A 83 -2.09 -1.33 11.56
N PHE A 84 -3.34 -1.22 11.11
CA PHE A 84 -3.73 -0.30 10.03
C PHE A 84 -4.43 0.95 10.52
N ILE A 85 -3.96 2.10 10.04
CA ILE A 85 -4.62 3.38 10.22
C ILE A 85 -5.19 3.81 8.87
N ARG A 86 -6.53 3.80 8.77
CA ARG A 86 -7.24 4.21 7.56
C ARG A 86 -7.35 5.72 7.48
N VAL A 87 -7.03 6.26 6.30
CA VAL A 87 -7.01 7.69 6.03
C VAL A 87 -8.02 8.01 4.92
N GLY A 88 -9.06 8.77 5.25
CA GLY A 88 -10.08 9.23 4.30
C GLY A 88 -9.86 10.66 3.79
N THR A 89 -9.17 11.50 4.56
CA THR A 89 -8.92 12.91 4.29
C THR A 89 -7.45 13.26 4.46
N ASP A 90 -7.05 14.43 3.98
CA ASP A 90 -5.68 14.92 4.20
C ASP A 90 -5.39 14.98 5.71
N THR A 91 -4.26 14.39 6.11
CA THR A 91 -3.97 14.09 7.53
C THR A 91 -2.51 14.33 7.86
N TRP A 92 -2.24 15.14 8.87
CA TRP A 92 -0.90 15.27 9.45
C TRP A 92 -0.60 14.07 10.34
N ILE A 93 0.49 13.36 10.07
CA ILE A 93 0.88 12.17 10.84
C ILE A 93 2.14 12.40 11.69
N ALA A 94 2.88 13.48 11.41
CA ALA A 94 4.00 13.96 12.21
C ALA A 94 4.29 15.44 11.87
N PRO A 95 5.08 16.17 12.68
CA PRO A 95 5.56 17.50 12.33
C PRO A 95 6.27 17.49 10.96
N GLY A 96 5.78 18.29 10.02
CA GLY A 96 6.33 18.36 8.66
C GLY A 96 5.94 17.20 7.73
N LEU A 97 5.06 16.28 8.16
CA LEU A 97 4.63 15.14 7.35
C LEU A 97 3.09 15.06 7.26
N MET A 98 2.58 15.30 6.06
CA MET A 98 1.16 15.22 5.73
C MET A 98 0.91 14.16 4.66
N LEU A 99 -0.15 13.37 4.86
CA LEU A 99 -0.73 12.49 3.86
C LEU A 99 -1.81 13.27 3.11
N ILE A 100 -1.71 13.32 1.78
CA ILE A 100 -2.75 13.88 0.92
C ILE A 100 -3.59 12.71 0.41
N ALA A 101 -4.82 12.58 0.93
CA ALA A 101 -5.73 11.50 0.57
C ALA A 101 -6.76 11.95 -0.48
N ASN A 102 -7.11 13.23 -0.48
CA ASN A 102 -8.11 13.80 -1.37
C ASN A 102 -7.46 14.40 -2.63
N ILE A 103 -6.95 13.52 -3.49
CA ILE A 103 -6.34 13.91 -4.77
C ILE A 103 -7.47 14.24 -5.77
N GLN A 104 -7.68 15.53 -6.00
CA GLN A 104 -8.60 16.02 -7.03
C GLN A 104 -8.10 15.60 -8.42
N ARG A 105 -9.01 15.09 -9.26
CA ARG A 105 -8.72 14.81 -10.67
C ARG A 105 -9.35 15.89 -11.53
N THR A 106 -8.56 16.90 -11.85
CA THR A 106 -8.96 17.98 -12.77
C THR A 106 -8.72 17.62 -14.23
N GLU A 107 -7.81 16.67 -14.48
CA GLU A 107 -7.41 16.22 -15.81
C GLU A 107 -8.00 14.84 -16.16
N PRO A 108 -8.17 14.53 -17.46
CA PRO A 108 -8.56 13.20 -17.91
C PRO A 108 -7.59 12.10 -17.45
N LEU A 109 -8.11 10.89 -17.30
CA LEU A 109 -7.26 9.74 -17.00
C LEU A 109 -6.33 9.43 -18.18
N PRO A 110 -5.07 9.05 -17.92
CA PRO A 110 -4.19 8.54 -18.96
C PRO A 110 -4.84 7.36 -19.69
N PRO A 111 -4.66 7.23 -21.02
CA PRO A 111 -5.24 6.11 -21.79
C PRO A 111 -4.86 4.72 -21.24
N GLY A 112 -3.68 4.60 -20.62
CA GLY A 112 -3.22 3.37 -19.98
C GLY A 112 -4.09 2.89 -18.81
N ASN A 113 -4.91 3.76 -18.22
CA ASN A 113 -5.84 3.36 -17.16
C ASN A 113 -7.10 2.66 -17.67
N SER A 114 -7.32 2.62 -19.00
CA SER A 114 -8.51 1.98 -19.59
C SER A 114 -8.58 0.47 -19.34
N SER A 115 -7.47 -0.16 -18.95
CA SER A 115 -7.41 -1.57 -18.56
C SER A 115 -7.48 -1.81 -17.04
N LEU A 116 -7.58 -0.76 -16.22
CA LEU A 116 -7.62 -0.88 -14.75
C LEU A 116 -9.05 -0.73 -14.23
N LEU A 117 -9.45 -1.63 -13.34
CA LEU A 117 -10.80 -1.72 -12.77
C LEU A 117 -10.71 -1.77 -11.23
N ALA A 118 -11.67 -1.16 -10.55
CA ALA A 118 -11.79 -1.06 -9.10
C ALA A 118 -13.25 -1.22 -8.68
#